data_AF-A0A925YI07-F1
#
_entry.id   AF-A0A925YI07-F1
#
_cell.length_a   1.000
_cell.length_b   1.000
_cell.length_c   1.000
_cell.angle_alpha   90.00
_cell.angle_beta   90.00
_cell.angle_gamma   90.00
#
_symmetry.space_group_name_H-M   'P 1'
#
loop_
_entity.id
_entity.type
_entity.pdbx_description
1 polymer ?
#
loop_
_entity_poly.entity_id
_entity_poly.type
_entity_poly.pdbx_seq_one_letter_code
_entity_poly.pdbx_strand_id
1 'polypeptide(L)'
;MSASNPPDVWGPAQERIQSLPAGASVLLLGGTDTGKTTFAALVARSLAEDSERIAVVDADIGQSEIAPPGTVGVAWARSDAERLSDLKPAGTFFVGSFSASTLPLEHATATLQAVRHARERNAERILIDTT
;
A
#
# COMPACT_ATOMS: atom_id res chain seq x y z
N MET A 1 7.89 -19.23 10.85
CA MET A 1 9.18 -18.60 10.53
C MET A 1 9.02 -17.14 10.96
N SER A 2 9.83 -16.67 11.91
CA SER A 2 9.68 -15.33 12.49
C SER A 2 9.91 -14.28 11.42
N ALA A 3 9.03 -13.28 11.31
CA ALA A 3 9.30 -12.07 10.53
C ALA A 3 10.68 -11.54 10.93
N SER A 4 11.61 -11.51 9.99
CA SER A 4 12.94 -10.96 10.17
C SER A 4 12.82 -9.49 10.51
N ASN A 5 13.59 -9.01 11.49
CA ASN A 5 13.69 -7.58 11.80
C ASN A 5 13.89 -6.80 10.49
N PRO A 6 13.16 -5.69 10.27
CA PRO A 6 13.43 -4.83 9.12
C PRO A 6 14.92 -4.46 9.10
N PRO A 7 15.58 -4.39 7.93
CA PRO A 7 16.94 -3.90 7.88
C PRO A 7 17.00 -2.49 8.51
N ASP A 8 18.01 -2.24 9.34
CA ASP A 8 18.15 -1.02 10.17
C ASP A 8 18.01 0.30 9.38
N VAL A 9 18.20 0.24 8.05
CA VAL A 9 18.04 1.37 7.11
C VAL A 9 16.60 1.89 7.00
N TRP A 10 15.59 1.12 7.41
CA TRP A 10 14.17 1.48 7.24
C TRP A 10 13.59 2.28 8.41
N GLY A 11 14.22 2.22 9.59
CA GLY A 11 13.76 2.91 10.80
C GLY A 11 13.46 4.40 10.59
N PRO A 12 14.40 5.20 10.04
CA PRO A 12 14.17 6.64 9.84
C PRO A 12 13.00 6.96 8.91
N ALA A 13 12.75 6.13 7.90
CA ALA A 13 11.62 6.30 6.99
C ALA A 13 10.29 5.98 7.68
N GLN A 14 10.27 4.92 8.49
CA GLN A 14 9.10 4.54 9.29
C GLN A 14 8.74 5.63 10.30
N GLU A 15 9.71 6.14 11.07
CA GLU A 15 9.51 7.26 12.01
C GLU A 15 8.98 8.51 11.29
N ARG A 16 9.47 8.78 10.09
CA ARG A 16 8.98 9.90 9.28
C ARG A 16 7.52 9.70 8.88
N ILE A 17 7.11 8.50 8.49
CA ILE A 17 5.72 8.17 8.15
C ILE A 17 4.82 8.29 9.40
N GLN A 18 5.28 7.77 10.54
CA GLN A 18 4.60 7.86 11.84
C GLN A 18 4.38 9.29 12.34
N SER A 19 5.21 10.25 11.92
CA SER A 19 5.07 11.66 12.30
C SER A 19 4.23 12.48 11.31
N LEU A 20 3.75 11.89 10.21
CA LEU A 20 2.88 12.57 9.27
C LEU A 20 1.49 12.85 9.87
N PRO A 21 0.84 13.97 9.48
CA PRO A 21 -0.52 14.28 9.92
C PRO A 21 -1.52 13.23 9.41
N ALA A 22 -2.65 13.10 10.11
CA ALA A 22 -3.74 12.23 9.70
C ALA A 22 -4.24 12.56 8.28
N GLY A 23 -4.51 11.54 7.48
CA GLY A 23 -4.91 11.65 6.08
C GLY A 23 -3.74 11.77 5.10
N ALA A 24 -2.49 11.76 5.57
CA ALA A 24 -1.32 11.79 4.70
C ALA A 24 -1.26 10.59 3.77
N SER A 25 -0.82 10.82 2.53
CA SER A 25 -0.60 9.79 1.52
C SER A 25 0.90 9.65 1.26
N VAL A 26 1.41 8.43 1.34
CA VAL A 26 2.83 8.10 1.19
C VAL A 26 2.97 7.20 -0.03
N LEU A 27 3.68 7.69 -1.05
CA LEU A 27 3.97 6.94 -2.25
C LEU A 27 5.35 6.29 -2.13
N LEU A 28 5.41 4.96 -2.24
CA LEU A 28 6.67 4.22 -2.23
C LEU A 28 7.18 4.10 -3.66
N LEU A 29 8.39 4.60 -3.92
CA LEU A 29 9.02 4.59 -5.24
C LEU A 29 10.40 3.95 -5.17
N GLY A 30 10.76 3.22 -6.22
CA GLY A 30 12.01 2.48 -6.30
C GLY A 30 11.96 1.46 -7.43
N GLY A 31 13.10 0.83 -7.75
CA GLY A 31 13.17 -0.19 -8.78
C GLY A 31 12.34 -1.44 -8.44
N THR A 32 12.13 -2.30 -9.42
CA THR A 32 11.53 -3.62 -9.22
C THR A 32 12.38 -4.43 -8.24
N ASP A 33 11.72 -5.17 -7.34
CA ASP A 33 12.36 -6.03 -6.32
C ASP A 33 13.34 -5.32 -5.37
N THR A 34 13.14 -4.01 -5.12
CA THR A 34 13.93 -3.26 -4.11
C THR A 34 13.32 -3.31 -2.70
N GLY A 35 12.30 -4.15 -2.48
CA GLY A 35 11.67 -4.34 -1.17
C GLY A 35 10.55 -3.36 -0.80
N LYS A 36 9.97 -2.63 -1.77
CA LYS A 36 8.89 -1.64 -1.54
C LYS A 36 7.66 -2.28 -0.89
N THR A 37 7.16 -3.37 -1.48
CA THR A 37 6.00 -4.13 -0.99
C THR A 37 6.24 -4.69 0.41
N THR A 38 7.43 -5.22 0.67
CA THR A 38 7.83 -5.68 2.01
C THR A 38 7.85 -4.54 3.03
N PHE A 39 8.42 -3.39 2.67
CA PHE A 39 8.43 -2.20 3.52
C PHE A 39 7.00 -1.68 3.77
N ALA A 40 6.14 -1.69 2.74
CA ALA A 40 4.73 -1.32 2.85
C ALA A 40 3.99 -2.19 3.86
N ALA A 41 4.12 -3.52 3.75
CA ALA A 41 3.49 -4.47 4.67
C ALA A 41 3.97 -4.26 6.12
N LEU A 42 5.28 -4.07 6.30
CA LEU A 42 5.88 -3.86 7.61
C LEU A 42 5.42 -2.57 8.28
N VAL A 43 5.47 -1.44 7.57
CA VAL A 43 5.02 -0.15 8.10
C VAL A 43 3.52 -0.16 8.34
N ALA A 44 2.73 -0.74 7.42
CA ALA A 44 1.28 -0.86 7.58
C ALA A 44 0.91 -1.64 8.84
N ARG A 45 1.57 -2.79 9.07
CA ARG A 45 1.38 -3.61 10.26
C ARG A 45 1.76 -2.87 11.53
N SER A 46 2.95 -2.27 11.58
CA SER A 46 3.44 -1.56 12.78
C SER A 46 2.51 -0.40 13.15
N LEU A 47 2.05 0.38 12.18
CA LEU A 47 1.09 1.46 12.44
C LEU A 47 -0.28 0.93 12.89
N ALA A 48 -0.71 -0.22 12.37
CA ALA A 48 -1.95 -0.86 12.81
C ALA A 48 -1.85 -1.42 14.24
N GLU A 49 -0.66 -1.81 14.71
CA GLU A 49 -0.40 -2.20 16.10
C GLU A 49 -0.64 -1.02 17.07
N ASP A 50 -0.39 0.21 16.62
CA ASP A 50 -0.68 1.45 17.35
C ASP A 50 -2.17 1.86 17.27
N SER A 51 -3.05 0.95 16.84
CA SER A 51 -4.49 1.16 16.65
C SER A 51 -4.86 2.22 15.60
N GLU A 52 -3.93 2.58 14.73
CA GLU A 52 -4.20 3.52 13.65
C GLU A 52 -4.96 2.89 12.50
N ARG A 53 -5.83 3.67 11.87
CA ARG A 53 -6.62 3.25 10.71
C ARG A 53 -5.85 3.43 9.40
N ILE A 54 -5.00 2.45 9.08
CA ILE A 54 -4.10 2.52 7.93
C ILE A 54 -4.71 1.87 6.68
N ALA A 55 -4.69 2.60 5.58
CA ALA A 55 -5.00 2.05 4.26
C ALA A 55 -3.71 1.70 3.50
N VAL A 56 -3.72 0.58 2.80
CA VAL A 56 -2.72 0.24 1.79
C VAL A 56 -3.39 0.21 0.42
N VAL A 57 -2.83 0.96 -0.52
CA VAL A 57 -3.19 0.98 -1.93
C VAL A 57 -2.10 0.25 -2.69
N ASP A 58 -2.46 -0.85 -3.33
CA ASP A 58 -1.58 -1.63 -4.19
C ASP A 58 -1.82 -1.21 -5.64
N ALA A 59 -0.89 -0.40 -6.16
CA ALA A 59 -0.88 0.10 -7.54
C ALA A 59 0.07 -0.70 -8.45
N ASP A 60 0.60 -1.85 -8.00
CA ASP A 60 1.32 -2.76 -8.91
C ASP A 60 0.31 -3.66 -9.65
N ILE A 61 -0.28 -3.13 -10.72
CA ILE A 61 -1.29 -3.86 -11.49
C ILE A 61 -0.76 -5.11 -12.22
N GLY A 62 0.57 -5.28 -12.30
CA GLY A 62 1.22 -6.41 -12.95
C GLY A 62 1.49 -7.57 -11.99
N GLN A 63 1.85 -7.28 -10.74
CA GLN A 63 2.15 -8.26 -9.68
C GLN A 63 1.39 -7.96 -8.39
N SER A 64 0.11 -7.57 -8.52
CA SER A 64 -0.71 -7.19 -7.37
C SER A 64 -0.76 -8.28 -6.30
N GLU A 65 -0.60 -7.86 -5.05
CA GLU A 65 -0.75 -8.71 -3.86
C GLU A 65 -2.16 -8.62 -3.28
N ILE A 66 -2.78 -7.43 -3.30
CA ILE A 66 -4.06 -7.20 -2.63
C ILE A 66 -5.22 -7.68 -3.48
N ALA A 67 -5.22 -7.37 -4.78
CA ALA A 67 -6.35 -7.55 -5.66
C ALA A 67 -5.99 -8.39 -6.90
N PRO A 68 -6.97 -8.80 -7.74
CA PRO A 68 -6.66 -9.49 -8.98
C PRO A 68 -5.75 -8.64 -9.89
N PRO A 69 -4.85 -9.25 -10.67
CA PRO A 69 -4.04 -8.54 -11.65
C PRO A 69 -4.88 -7.68 -12.61
N GLY A 70 -4.33 -6.53 -13.02
CA GLY A 70 -5.00 -5.55 -13.85
C GLY A 70 -5.95 -4.60 -13.10
N THR A 71 -5.87 -4.60 -11.78
CA THR A 71 -6.63 -3.71 -10.89
C THR A 71 -5.71 -3.01 -9.91
N VAL A 72 -6.13 -1.84 -9.43
CA VAL A 72 -5.57 -1.23 -8.24
C VAL A 72 -6.42 -1.67 -7.03
N GLY A 73 -5.77 -2.25 -6.03
CA GLY A 73 -6.40 -2.70 -4.80
C GLY A 73 -6.30 -1.67 -3.68
N VAL A 74 -7.31 -1.61 -2.80
CA VAL A 74 -7.19 -0.94 -1.50
C VAL A 74 -7.64 -1.89 -0.40
N ALA A 75 -6.88 -1.95 0.69
CA ALA A 75 -7.22 -2.73 1.88
C ALA A 75 -6.88 -1.96 3.16
N TRP A 76 -7.42 -2.43 4.28
CA TRP A 76 -7.10 -1.93 5.62
C TRP A 76 -6.01 -2.81 6.22
N ALA A 77 -4.95 -2.19 6.73
CA ALA A 77 -3.88 -2.89 7.40
C ALA A 77 -4.40 -3.65 8.63
N ARG A 78 -3.71 -4.74 8.98
CA ARG A 78 -3.96 -5.51 10.19
C ARG A 78 -2.65 -5.77 10.92
N SER A 79 -2.68 -5.72 12.24
CA SER A 79 -1.51 -6.01 13.08
C SER A 79 -1.02 -7.46 13.00
N ASP A 80 -1.84 -8.37 12.47
CA ASP A 80 -1.49 -9.78 12.26
C ASP A 80 -1.14 -10.14 10.81
N ALA A 81 -1.18 -9.18 9.88
CA ALA A 81 -0.78 -9.40 8.49
C ALA A 81 0.75 -9.31 8.35
N GLU A 82 1.37 -10.29 7.70
CA GLU A 82 2.81 -10.29 7.39
C GLU A 82 3.08 -9.79 5.97
N ARG A 83 2.11 -9.95 5.07
CA ARG A 83 2.17 -9.59 3.65
C ARG A 83 0.96 -8.77 3.23
N LEU A 84 1.06 -8.04 2.13
CA LEU A 84 -0.10 -7.35 1.57
C LEU A 84 -1.16 -8.34 1.09
N SER A 85 -0.72 -9.51 0.61
CA SER A 85 -1.56 -10.64 0.21
C SER A 85 -2.37 -11.29 1.35
N ASP A 86 -2.06 -10.99 2.62
CA ASP A 86 -2.88 -11.42 3.76
C ASP A 86 -4.12 -10.53 3.97
N LEU A 87 -4.13 -9.35 3.34
CA LEU A 87 -5.18 -8.36 3.50
C LEU A 87 -6.39 -8.69 2.61
N LYS A 88 -7.59 -8.43 3.14
CA LYS A 88 -8.82 -8.54 2.35
C LYS A 88 -9.06 -7.22 1.61
N PRO A 89 -9.30 -7.25 0.29
CA PRO A 89 -9.70 -6.06 -0.46
C PRO A 89 -10.92 -5.36 0.16
N ALA A 90 -10.77 -4.06 0.43
CA ALA A 90 -11.86 -3.16 0.75
C ALA A 90 -12.43 -2.46 -0.51
N GLY A 91 -11.64 -2.42 -1.59
CA GLY A 91 -12.04 -1.93 -2.90
C GLY A 91 -11.07 -2.37 -3.98
N THR A 92 -11.57 -2.43 -5.22
CA THR A 92 -10.81 -2.86 -6.39
C THR A 92 -11.24 -2.00 -7.58
N PHE A 93 -10.26 -1.44 -8.29
CA PHE A 93 -10.49 -0.48 -9.38
C PHE A 93 -9.82 -0.99 -10.65
N PHE A 94 -10.61 -1.30 -11.67
CA PHE A 94 -10.12 -1.93 -12.90
C PHE A 94 -9.37 -0.93 -13.78
N VAL A 95 -8.17 -1.32 -14.23
CA VAL A 95 -7.36 -0.53 -15.17
C VAL A 95 -7.52 -1.06 -16.60
N GLY A 96 -7.67 -2.38 -16.77
CA GLY A 96 -7.78 -3.00 -18.09
C GLY A 96 -6.45 -3.32 -18.77
N SER A 97 -5.35 -3.28 -18.03
CA SER A 97 -4.01 -3.65 -18.49
C SER A 97 -3.22 -4.27 -17.34
N PHE A 98 -2.27 -5.17 -17.64
CA PHE A 98 -1.29 -5.68 -16.69
C PHE A 98 0.00 -4.84 -16.63
N SER A 99 0.08 -3.78 -17.45
CA SER A 99 1.20 -2.86 -17.50
C SER A 99 0.74 -1.42 -17.31
N ALA A 100 1.32 -0.75 -16.31
CA ALA A 100 1.07 0.64 -15.98
C ALA A 100 1.37 1.60 -17.16
N SER A 101 2.29 1.22 -18.05
CA SER A 101 2.69 2.06 -19.19
C SER A 101 1.73 1.98 -20.38
N THR A 102 0.86 0.95 -20.44
CA THR A 102 -0.10 0.80 -21.54
C THR A 102 -1.28 1.75 -21.41
N LEU A 103 -1.79 1.95 -20.19
CA LEU A 103 -2.95 2.77 -19.87
C LEU A 103 -2.65 3.68 -18.67
N PRO A 104 -1.73 4.66 -18.81
CA PRO A 104 -1.21 5.42 -17.69
C PRO A 104 -2.26 6.32 -17.03
N LEU A 105 -3.21 6.85 -17.80
CA LEU A 105 -4.28 7.71 -17.26
C LEU A 105 -5.32 6.90 -16.50
N GLU A 106 -5.68 5.74 -17.01
CA GLU A 106 -6.59 4.79 -16.37
C GLU A 106 -5.97 4.26 -15.09
N HIS A 107 -4.67 3.92 -15.12
CA HIS A 107 -3.96 3.50 -13.94
C HIS A 107 -3.93 4.61 -12.88
N ALA A 108 -3.53 5.83 -13.24
CA ALA A 108 -3.54 6.97 -12.32
C ALA A 108 -4.94 7.26 -11.76
N THR A 109 -5.98 7.10 -12.60
CA THR A 109 -7.39 7.29 -12.19
C THR A 109 -7.82 6.22 -11.19
N ALA A 110 -7.50 4.95 -11.43
CA ALA A 110 -7.79 3.85 -10.51
C ALA A 110 -7.08 4.05 -9.17
N THR A 111 -5.81 4.47 -9.18
CA THR A 111 -5.06 4.83 -7.96
C THR A 111 -5.70 5.99 -7.23
N LEU A 112 -6.13 7.04 -7.93
CA LEU A 112 -6.86 8.14 -7.32
C LEU A 112 -8.18 7.69 -6.68
N GLN A 113 -8.92 6.80 -7.34
CA GLN A 113 -10.17 6.24 -6.79
C GLN A 113 -9.91 5.41 -5.53
N ALA A 114 -8.85 4.59 -5.51
CA ALA A 114 -8.42 3.84 -4.33
C ALA A 114 -8.03 4.76 -3.16
N VAL A 115 -7.25 5.81 -3.42
CA VAL A 115 -6.88 6.81 -2.40
C VAL A 115 -8.11 7.56 -1.89
N ARG A 116 -9.04 7.95 -2.77
CA ARG A 116 -10.31 8.59 -2.36
C ARG A 116 -11.14 7.66 -1.48
N HIS A 117 -11.27 6.39 -1.88
CA HIS A 117 -11.98 5.39 -1.09
C HIS A 117 -11.44 5.29 0.34
N ALA A 118 -10.10 5.31 0.50
CA ALA A 118 -9.45 5.31 1.80
C ALA A 118 -9.72 6.61 2.59
N ARG A 119 -9.57 7.78 1.95
CA ARG A 119 -9.81 9.09 2.58
C ARG A 119 -11.24 9.26 3.07
N GLU A 120 -12.23 8.94 2.24
CA GLU A 120 -13.65 9.03 2.56
C GLU A 120 -14.05 8.18 3.77
N ARG A 121 -13.24 7.18 4.12
CA ARG A 121 -13.45 6.33 5.28
C ARG A 121 -12.65 6.76 6.50
N ASN A 122 -11.91 7.88 6.43
CA ASN A 122 -11.03 8.40 7.47
C ASN A 122 -9.80 7.51 7.69
N ALA A 123 -9.02 7.24 6.65
CA ALA A 123 -7.69 6.66 6.81
C ALA A 123 -6.76 7.67 7.51
N GLU A 124 -6.05 7.22 8.55
CA GLU A 124 -5.07 8.04 9.27
C GLU A 124 -3.77 8.18 8.47
N ARG A 125 -3.36 7.12 7.76
CA ARG A 125 -2.35 7.16 6.70
C ARG A 125 -2.76 6.26 5.54
N ILE A 126 -2.27 6.61 4.37
CA ILE A 126 -2.49 5.86 3.13
C ILE A 126 -1.13 5.56 2.53
N LEU A 127 -0.71 4.29 2.60
CA LEU A 127 0.49 3.82 1.93
C LEU A 127 0.13 3.40 0.52
N ILE A 128 0.89 3.84 -0.48
CA ILE A 128 0.68 3.51 -1.89
C ILE A 128 1.92 2.77 -2.36
N ASP A 129 1.79 1.47 -2.55
CA ASP A 129 2.83 0.60 -3.13
C ASP A 129 2.72 0.64 -4.66
N THR A 130 3.87 0.71 -5.33
CA THR A 130 3.95 0.82 -6.80
C THR A 130 4.88 -0.25 -7.37
N THR A 131 4.86 -0.39 -8.70
CA THR A 131 5.83 -1.18 -9.48
C THR A 131 7.28 -0.76 -9.22
#